data_AF-A0A2P4P576-F1
#
_entry.id   AF-A0A2P4P576-F1
#
_cell.length_a   1.000
_cell.length_b   1.000
_cell.length_c   1.000
_cell.angle_alpha   90.00
_cell.angle_beta   90.00
_cell.angle_gamma   90.00
#
_symmetry.space_group_name_H-M   'P 1'
#
loop_
_entity.id
_entity.type
_entity.pdbx_description
1 polymer ?
#
loop_
_entity_poly.entity_id
_entity_poly.type
_entity_poly.pdbx_seq_one_letter_code
_entity_poly.pdbx_strand_id
1 'polypeptide(L)'
;LPLLGNGHQIVGTDFNKWLMSMYKKYGDMYEINVAGSRTIMLNNEDLIGSMNVPSTKTKYPIRFQPTEGFKEYGLGGVGVANNNEFKSWKFNRQFFSQAMMTPSFNHQAIEWTIELWE
;
A
#
# COMPACT_ATOMS: atom_id res chain seq x y z
N LEU A 1 10.30 -20.91 9.93
CA LEU A 1 10.58 -21.28 11.33
C LEU A 1 9.34 -21.00 12.18
N PRO A 2 9.05 -21.78 13.24
CA PRO A 2 7.80 -21.67 14.01
C PRO A 2 7.50 -20.26 14.55
N LEU A 3 8.51 -19.53 15.01
CA LEU A 3 8.36 -18.17 15.56
C LEU A 3 8.61 -17.08 14.51
N LEU A 4 9.74 -17.16 13.80
CA LEU A 4 10.16 -16.10 12.87
C LEU A 4 9.49 -16.18 11.50
N GLY A 5 8.93 -17.33 11.12
CA GLY A 5 8.50 -17.60 9.76
C GLY A 5 9.67 -17.50 8.78
N ASN A 6 9.51 -16.70 7.74
CA ASN A 6 10.48 -16.22 6.75
C ASN A 6 11.36 -15.07 7.26
N GLY A 7 11.12 -14.49 8.44
CA GLY A 7 11.89 -13.35 8.95
C GLY A 7 13.40 -13.57 8.98
N HIS A 8 13.82 -14.81 9.26
CA HIS A 8 15.23 -15.23 9.22
C HIS A 8 15.92 -15.09 7.84
N GLN A 9 15.15 -15.01 6.75
CA GLN A 9 15.66 -14.85 5.38
C GLN A 9 15.82 -13.39 4.98
N ILE A 10 15.18 -12.48 5.72
CA ILE A 10 15.14 -11.04 5.42
C ILE A 10 16.32 -10.33 6.06
N VAL A 11 16.70 -10.73 7.28
CA VAL A 11 17.78 -10.09 8.05
C VAL A 11 19.09 -10.12 7.26
N GLY A 12 19.73 -8.95 7.11
CA GLY A 12 21.01 -8.81 6.40
C GLY A 12 20.91 -8.85 4.88
N THR A 13 19.69 -8.90 4.32
CA THR A 13 19.44 -8.90 2.87
C THR A 13 18.61 -7.68 2.48
N ASP A 14 18.84 -7.17 1.27
CA ASP A 14 17.94 -6.19 0.67
C ASP A 14 16.55 -6.81 0.45
N PHE A 15 15.52 -6.18 1.03
CA PHE A 15 14.17 -6.73 1.03
C PHE A 15 13.60 -6.92 -0.39
N ASN A 16 13.88 -5.99 -1.30
CA ASN A 16 13.41 -6.10 -2.69
C ASN A 16 14.11 -7.25 -3.42
N LYS A 17 15.42 -7.41 -3.24
CA LYS A 17 16.15 -8.56 -3.81
C LYS A 17 15.62 -9.88 -3.25
N TRP A 18 15.29 -9.92 -1.96
CA TRP A 18 14.70 -11.10 -1.34
C TRP A 18 13.32 -11.41 -1.95
N LEU A 19 12.43 -10.44 -2.08
CA LEU A 19 11.12 -10.62 -2.73
C LEU A 19 11.26 -11.10 -4.19
N MET A 20 12.20 -10.54 -4.95
CA MET A 20 12.49 -11.00 -6.32
C MET A 20 12.97 -12.46 -6.35
N SER A 21 13.75 -12.89 -5.36
CA SER A 21 14.18 -14.29 -5.24
C SER A 21 13.02 -15.23 -4.93
N MET A 22 12.06 -14.79 -4.10
CA MET A 22 10.86 -15.54 -3.78
C MET A 22 9.95 -15.67 -5.01
N TYR A 23 9.76 -14.57 -5.75
CA TYR A 23 9.04 -14.59 -7.03
C TYR A 23 9.66 -15.57 -8.03
N LYS A 24 10.99 -15.51 -8.25
CA LYS A 24 11.69 -16.44 -9.15
C LYS A 24 11.52 -17.91 -8.75
N LYS A 25 11.36 -18.19 -7.45
CA LYS A 25 11.25 -19.55 -6.92
C LYS A 25 9.83 -20.10 -6.90
N TYR A 26 8.85 -19.25 -6.56
CA TYR A 26 7.48 -19.66 -6.28
C TYR A 26 6.45 -19.16 -7.30
N GLY A 27 6.86 -18.26 -8.21
CA GLY A 27 6.02 -17.73 -9.27
C GLY A 27 5.11 -16.59 -8.81
N ASP A 28 3.99 -16.43 -9.52
CA ASP A 28 3.15 -15.24 -9.43
C ASP A 28 2.38 -15.09 -8.12
N MET A 29 2.18 -16.17 -7.36
CA MET A 29 1.47 -16.14 -6.09
C MET A 29 2.15 -17.05 -5.09
N TYR A 30 2.51 -16.50 -3.93
CA TYR A 30 3.13 -17.25 -2.86
C TYR A 30 2.83 -16.66 -1.49
N GLU A 31 3.07 -17.43 -0.46
CA GLU A 31 2.85 -17.01 0.92
C GLU A 31 4.17 -16.69 1.60
N ILE A 32 4.18 -15.58 2.34
CA ILE A 32 5.23 -15.26 3.32
C ILE A 32 4.60 -15.19 4.71
N ASN A 33 5.34 -15.67 5.70
CA ASN A 33 4.98 -15.51 7.11
C ASN A 33 6.12 -14.77 7.80
N VAL A 34 5.86 -13.63 8.42
CA VAL A 34 6.87 -12.92 9.20
C VAL A 34 6.33 -12.70 10.61
N ALA A 35 7.00 -13.28 11.60
CA ALA A 35 6.61 -13.19 13.01
C ALA A 35 5.13 -13.57 13.26
N GLY A 36 4.62 -14.60 12.58
CA GLY A 36 3.23 -15.04 12.69
C GLY A 36 2.25 -14.28 11.79
N SER A 37 2.68 -13.19 11.17
CA SER A 37 1.87 -12.43 10.21
C SER A 37 1.95 -13.08 8.82
N ARG A 38 0.85 -13.70 8.40
CA ARG A 38 0.69 -14.30 7.08
C ARG A 38 0.37 -13.23 6.04
N THR A 39 1.10 -13.21 4.94
CA THR A 39 0.86 -12.34 3.79
C THR A 39 0.89 -13.16 2.50
N ILE A 40 -0.10 -12.96 1.64
CA ILE A 40 -0.11 -13.52 0.29
C ILE A 40 0.52 -12.49 -0.63
N MET A 41 1.64 -12.86 -1.24
CA MET A 41 2.32 -12.07 -2.25
C MET A 41 1.71 -12.36 -3.62
N LEU A 42 1.42 -11.30 -4.37
CA LEU A 42 0.80 -11.36 -5.69
C LEU A 42 1.65 -10.57 -6.69
N ASN A 43 2.05 -11.21 -7.78
CA ASN A 43 2.90 -10.66 -8.84
C ASN A 43 2.28 -10.82 -10.24
N ASN A 44 1.02 -11.30 -10.32
CA ASN A 44 0.27 -11.39 -11.56
C ASN A 44 -0.39 -10.05 -11.91
N GLU A 45 -0.13 -9.53 -13.12
CA GLU A 45 -0.57 -8.20 -13.54
C GLU A 45 -2.10 -8.05 -13.59
N ASP A 46 -2.82 -9.04 -14.12
CA ASP A 46 -4.28 -8.99 -14.25
C ASP A 46 -4.95 -8.92 -12.88
N LEU A 47 -4.49 -9.76 -11.95
CA LEU A 47 -4.99 -9.78 -10.59
C LEU A 47 -4.65 -8.46 -9.87
N ILE A 48 -3.41 -7.95 -9.98
CA ILE A 48 -3.02 -6.66 -9.40
C ILE A 48 -3.87 -5.52 -9.95
N GLY A 49 -4.11 -5.48 -11.26
CA GLY A 49 -4.96 -4.50 -11.92
C GLY A 49 -6.39 -4.54 -11.40
N SER A 50 -6.94 -5.75 -11.26
CA SER A 50 -8.29 -5.95 -10.71
C SER A 50 -8.42 -5.54 -9.24
N MET A 51 -7.33 -5.59 -8.47
CA MET A 51 -7.31 -5.16 -7.06
C MET A 51 -7.19 -3.64 -6.91
N ASN A 52 -6.53 -2.97 -7.84
CA ASN A 52 -6.18 -1.54 -7.77
C ASN A 52 -7.12 -0.63 -8.57
N VAL A 53 -8.43 -0.91 -8.54
CA VAL A 53 -9.42 -0.07 -9.21
C VAL A 53 -9.52 1.30 -8.50
N PRO A 54 -9.35 2.43 -9.20
CA PRO A 54 -9.41 3.78 -8.63
C PRO A 54 -10.86 4.22 -8.39
N SER A 55 -11.62 3.42 -7.65
CA SER A 55 -13.04 3.63 -7.38
C SER A 55 -13.37 3.33 -5.93
N THR A 56 -14.35 4.06 -5.38
CA THR A 56 -14.95 3.73 -4.08
C THR A 56 -15.73 2.42 -4.09
N LYS A 57 -15.89 1.79 -5.27
CA LYS A 57 -16.48 0.46 -5.47
C LYS A 57 -15.45 -0.69 -5.48
N THR A 58 -14.17 -0.41 -5.22
CA THR A 58 -13.14 -1.47 -5.15
C THR A 58 -13.46 -2.51 -4.08
N LYS A 59 -13.13 -3.76 -4.34
CA LYS A 59 -13.21 -4.86 -3.35
C LYS A 59 -12.10 -4.78 -2.29
N TYR A 60 -11.05 -4.00 -2.55
CA TYR A 60 -9.86 -3.89 -1.70
C TYR A 60 -9.61 -2.43 -1.26
N PRO A 61 -10.51 -1.84 -0.46
CA PRO A 61 -10.39 -0.45 -0.02
C PRO A 61 -9.28 -0.25 1.03
N ILE A 62 -9.03 -1.27 1.85
CA ILE A 62 -8.06 -1.24 2.95
C ILE A 62 -6.71 -1.76 2.45
N ARG A 63 -5.66 -0.95 2.60
CA ARG A 63 -4.29 -1.26 2.13
C ARG A 63 -3.52 -2.15 3.10
N PHE A 64 -3.58 -1.83 4.39
CA PHE A 64 -2.96 -2.60 5.46
C PHE A 64 -3.67 -2.33 6.79
N GLN A 65 -3.49 -3.23 7.76
CA GLN A 65 -3.94 -3.01 9.13
C GLN A 65 -2.92 -2.12 9.85
N PRO A 66 -3.32 -0.97 10.41
CA PRO A 66 -2.41 -0.11 11.15
C PRO A 66 -1.77 -0.86 12.31
N THR A 67 -0.44 -0.86 12.36
CA THR A 67 0.30 -1.38 13.52
C THR A 67 0.13 -0.44 14.71
N GLU A 68 0.53 -0.90 15.90
CA GLU A 68 0.57 -0.06 17.10
C GLU A 68 1.39 1.21 16.88
N GLY A 69 2.56 1.11 16.26
CA GLY A 69 3.37 2.29 15.91
C GLY A 69 2.61 3.30 15.03
N PHE A 70 1.84 2.86 14.01
CA PHE A 70 1.01 3.79 13.23
C PHE A 70 -0.01 4.52 14.11
N LYS A 71 -0.60 3.83 15.09
CA LYS A 71 -1.56 4.44 16.03
C LYS A 71 -0.87 5.46 16.94
N GLU A 72 0.31 5.14 17.46
CA GLU A 72 1.11 6.03 18.32
C GLU A 72 1.46 7.35 17.63
N TYR A 73 1.83 7.30 16.34
CA TYR A 73 2.11 8.49 15.54
C TYR A 73 0.86 9.21 15.03
N GLY A 74 -0.36 8.79 15.42
CA GLY A 74 -1.61 9.39 14.95
C GLY A 74 -1.90 9.11 13.47
N LEU A 75 -1.21 8.15 12.86
CA LEU A 75 -1.33 7.76 11.45
C LEU A 75 -2.24 6.55 11.25
N GLY A 76 -2.69 5.90 12.33
CA GLY A 76 -3.53 4.71 12.27
C GLY A 76 -5.01 5.04 12.12
N GLY A 77 -5.67 4.47 11.12
CA GLY A 77 -7.12 4.61 10.94
C GLY A 77 -7.57 5.94 10.34
N VAL A 78 -6.65 6.78 9.85
CA VAL A 78 -6.93 8.13 9.34
C VAL A 78 -6.55 8.31 7.87
N GLY A 79 -7.13 9.32 7.22
CA GLY A 79 -6.85 9.66 5.83
C GLY A 79 -7.34 8.61 4.84
N VAL A 80 -6.56 8.37 3.78
CA VAL A 80 -6.86 7.36 2.73
C VAL A 80 -5.92 6.16 2.79
N ALA A 81 -4.63 6.37 3.07
CA ALA A 81 -3.61 5.33 2.98
C ALA A 81 -3.69 4.31 4.13
N ASN A 82 -3.89 4.79 5.36
CA ASN A 82 -3.81 3.98 6.59
C ASN A 82 -5.17 3.81 7.25
N ASN A 83 -6.24 4.09 6.51
CA ASN A 83 -7.60 4.09 7.02
C ASN A 83 -8.24 2.72 6.78
N ASN A 84 -8.47 1.98 7.86
CA ASN A 84 -9.10 0.68 7.84
C ASN A 84 -10.61 0.73 8.20
N GLU A 85 -11.18 1.92 8.46
CA GLU A 85 -12.61 2.10 8.64
C GLU A 85 -13.24 2.51 7.30
N PHE A 86 -14.08 1.64 6.75
CA PHE A 86 -14.56 1.77 5.38
C PHE A 86 -15.36 3.06 5.11
N LYS A 87 -16.20 3.51 6.05
CA LYS A 87 -17.03 4.71 5.83
C LYS A 87 -16.17 5.98 5.79
N SER A 88 -15.27 6.11 6.75
CA SER A 88 -14.25 7.16 6.85
C SER A 88 -13.33 7.16 5.64
N TRP A 89 -12.81 5.98 5.26
CA TRP A 89 -12.00 5.83 4.06
C TRP A 89 -12.74 6.29 2.81
N LYS A 90 -14.01 5.89 2.64
CA LYS A 90 -14.83 6.23 1.46
C LYS A 90 -15.07 7.74 1.37
N PHE A 91 -15.41 8.38 2.49
CA PHE A 91 -15.57 9.83 2.57
C PHE A 91 -14.26 10.55 2.21
N ASN A 92 -13.16 10.20 2.87
CA ASN A 92 -11.85 10.80 2.62
C ASN A 92 -11.43 10.60 1.16
N ARG A 93 -11.58 9.38 0.61
CA ARG A 93 -11.24 9.09 -0.79
C ARG A 93 -12.04 9.95 -1.76
N GLN A 94 -13.34 10.12 -1.53
CA GLN A 94 -14.18 10.98 -2.36
C GLN A 94 -13.72 12.43 -2.29
N PHE A 95 -13.50 12.95 -1.09
CA PHE A 95 -13.02 14.31 -0.87
C PHE A 95 -11.68 14.56 -1.58
N PHE A 96 -10.67 13.72 -1.33
CA PHE A 96 -9.35 13.85 -1.96
C PHE A 96 -9.43 13.74 -3.49
N SER A 97 -10.22 12.80 -4.02
CA SER A 97 -10.39 12.68 -5.47
C SER A 97 -11.05 13.91 -6.08
N GLN A 98 -12.02 14.53 -5.42
CA GLN A 98 -12.66 15.75 -5.90
C GLN A 98 -11.75 16.98 -5.82
N ALA A 99 -10.93 17.09 -4.78
CA ALA A 99 -10.02 18.22 -4.62
C ALA A 99 -8.80 18.13 -5.55
N MET A 100 -8.15 16.96 -5.58
CA MET A 100 -6.83 16.79 -6.20
C MET A 100 -6.90 16.46 -7.69
N MET A 101 -7.99 15.86 -8.18
CA MET A 101 -8.09 15.47 -9.60
C MET A 101 -8.75 16.53 -10.47
N THR A 102 -8.80 17.79 -10.01
CA THR A 102 -9.24 18.90 -10.85
C THR A 102 -8.13 19.26 -11.84
N PRO A 103 -8.46 19.57 -13.11
CA PRO A 103 -7.44 20.01 -14.07
C PRO A 103 -6.63 21.22 -13.60
N SER A 104 -7.28 22.15 -12.87
CA SER A 104 -6.63 23.33 -12.29
C SER A 104 -5.58 22.96 -11.25
N PHE A 105 -5.86 21.98 -10.39
CA PHE A 105 -4.90 21.54 -9.38
C PHE A 105 -3.63 20.99 -10.03
N ASN A 106 -3.75 20.15 -11.07
CA ASN A 106 -2.59 19.60 -11.76
C ASN A 106 -1.73 20.68 -12.43
N HIS A 107 -2.37 21.69 -13.04
CA HIS A 107 -1.65 22.81 -13.65
C HIS A 107 -0.88 23.61 -12.61
N GLN A 108 -1.55 24.03 -11.54
CA GLN A 108 -0.94 24.79 -10.44
C GLN A 108 0.17 24.00 -9.73
N ALA A 109 -0.01 22.69 -9.55
CA ALA A 109 1.03 21.86 -8.95
C ALA A 109 2.32 21.84 -9.79
N ILE A 110 2.21 21.86 -11.13
CA ILE A 110 3.36 21.96 -12.02
C ILE A 110 4.01 23.34 -11.91
N GLU A 111 3.22 24.42 -11.98
CA GLU A 111 3.72 25.79 -11.87
C GLU A 111 4.47 26.02 -10.56
N TRP A 112 3.87 25.65 -9.43
CA TRP A 112 4.52 25.76 -8.12
C TRP A 112 5.75 24.86 -7.98
N THR A 113 5.76 23.69 -8.62
CA THR A 113 6.96 22.85 -8.62
C THR A 113 8.08 23.58 -9.35
N ILE A 114 7.83 24.14 -10.53
CA ILE A 114 8.83 24.91 -11.28
C ILE A 114 9.37 26.07 -10.43
N GLU A 115 8.48 26.88 -9.85
CA GLU A 115 8.86 28.02 -9.00
C GLU A 115 9.72 27.62 -7.80
N LEU A 116 9.49 26.44 -7.22
CA LEU A 116 10.24 25.98 -6.03
C LEU A 116 11.65 25.46 -6.35
N TRP A 117 11.90 25.09 -7.60
CA TRP A 117 13.17 24.49 -8.07
C TRP A 117 13.97 25.41 -9.02
N GLU A 118 13.43 26.58 -9.37
CA GLU A 118 14.16 27.72 -9.96
C GLU A 118 14.89 28.54 -8.88
#